data_AF-W4K0P7-F1
#
_entry.id   AF-W4K0P7-F1
#
_cell.length_a   1.000
_cell.length_b   1.000
_cell.length_c   1.000
_cell.angle_alpha   90.00
_cell.angle_beta   90.00
_cell.angle_gamma   90.00
#
_symmetry.space_group_name_H-M   'P 1'
#
loop_
_entity.id
_entity.type
_entity.pdbx_description
1 polymer ?
#
loop_
_entity_poly.entity_id
_entity_poly.type
_entity_poly.pdbx_seq_one_letter_code
_entity_poly.pdbx_strand_id
1 'polypeptide(L)'
;MNGWTSPEGILYIKETLCTLLPWPNGPHNWQVNSTANILEGNNQLVIAACSEGKIAVAYLHLILISHLSKKPPRSLPSFVRSIQSTTVVLMIIPLIDVGLCQVEEMSRMGVRVVSLDKETVREAADFCEAYGQINCTIACIPVGIPVLVMSRTLGSEAETSLTKFLGFHDGTYQMI
;
A
#
# COMPACT_ATOMS: atom_id res chain seq x y z
N MET A 1 14.77 0.09 -18.74
CA MET A 1 15.13 -0.17 -17.33
C MET A 1 14.40 -1.42 -16.90
N ASN A 2 15.09 -2.38 -16.27
CA ASN A 2 14.46 -3.60 -15.77
C ASN A 2 14.04 -3.36 -14.31
N GLY A 3 12.75 -3.48 -14.00
CA GLY A 3 12.17 -3.25 -12.68
C GLY A 3 10.66 -3.50 -12.69
N TRP A 4 10.00 -3.43 -11.53
CA TRP A 4 8.56 -3.63 -11.40
C TRP A 4 7.75 -2.57 -12.15
N THR A 5 8.31 -1.36 -12.27
CA THR A 5 7.70 -0.24 -13.00
C THR A 5 7.94 -0.29 -14.52
N SER A 6 8.67 -1.29 -15.04
CA SER A 6 8.82 -1.47 -16.49
C SER A 6 7.51 -1.97 -17.14
N PRO A 7 7.31 -1.79 -18.46
CA PRO A 7 6.13 -2.32 -19.14
C PRO A 7 5.91 -3.81 -18.90
N GLU A 8 6.99 -4.60 -18.87
CA GLU A 8 6.96 -6.03 -18.58
C GLU A 8 6.56 -6.32 -17.13
N GLY A 9 7.09 -5.54 -16.17
CA GLY A 9 6.73 -5.63 -14.76
C GLY A 9 5.25 -5.31 -14.52
N ILE A 10 4.77 -4.22 -15.10
CA ILE A 10 3.36 -3.79 -15.04
C ILE A 10 2.43 -4.86 -15.62
N LEU A 11 2.77 -5.38 -16.81
CA LEU A 11 1.99 -6.44 -17.45
C LEU A 11 1.93 -7.69 -16.57
N TYR A 12 3.08 -8.12 -16.03
CA TYR A 12 3.18 -9.28 -15.16
C TYR A 12 2.33 -9.12 -13.89
N ILE A 13 2.40 -7.97 -13.23
CA ILE A 13 1.58 -7.68 -12.05
C ILE A 13 0.10 -7.77 -12.41
N LYS A 14 -0.32 -7.13 -13.51
CA LYS A 14 -1.71 -7.12 -13.95
C LYS A 14 -2.23 -8.52 -14.24
N GLU A 15 -1.52 -9.30 -15.05
CA GLU A 15 -1.91 -10.67 -15.40
C GLU A 15 -1.98 -11.55 -14.17
N THR A 16 -0.96 -11.48 -13.31
CA THR A 16 -0.92 -12.29 -12.08
C THR A 16 -2.09 -11.92 -11.17
N LEU A 17 -2.31 -10.64 -10.88
CA LEU A 17 -3.42 -10.20 -10.02
C LEU A 17 -4.79 -10.53 -10.61
N CYS A 18 -4.99 -10.43 -11.93
CA CYS A 18 -6.24 -10.87 -12.57
C CYS A 18 -6.55 -12.35 -12.32
N THR A 19 -5.54 -13.20 -12.16
CA THR A 19 -5.76 -14.63 -11.83
C THR A 19 -6.00 -14.88 -10.34
N LEU A 20 -5.52 -14.01 -9.47
CA LEU A 20 -5.56 -14.19 -8.02
C LEU A 20 -6.76 -13.55 -7.35
N LEU A 21 -7.28 -12.47 -7.93
CA LEU A 21 -8.36 -11.68 -7.35
C LEU A 21 -9.72 -12.16 -7.89
N PRO A 22 -10.77 -12.24 -7.07
CA PRO A 22 -12.12 -12.60 -7.50
C PRO A 22 -12.84 -11.43 -8.20
N TRP A 23 -12.11 -10.47 -8.75
CA TRP A 23 -12.67 -9.26 -9.34
C TRP A 23 -12.94 -9.48 -10.83
N PRO A 24 -14.17 -9.22 -11.32
CA PRO A 24 -14.58 -9.60 -12.68
C PRO A 24 -13.72 -8.92 -13.77
N ASN A 25 -13.26 -7.70 -13.51
CA ASN A 25 -12.43 -6.93 -14.44
C ASN A 25 -10.96 -6.84 -14.00
N GLY A 26 -10.58 -7.54 -12.92
CA GLY A 26 -9.27 -7.38 -12.30
C GLY A 26 -9.06 -5.99 -11.67
N PRO A 27 -7.81 -5.67 -11.29
CA PRO A 27 -7.46 -4.38 -10.70
C PRO A 27 -7.43 -3.26 -11.76
N HIS A 28 -7.72 -2.03 -11.34
CA HIS A 28 -7.53 -0.83 -12.15
C HIS A 28 -6.05 -0.62 -12.50
N ASN A 29 -5.77 0.02 -13.64
CA ASN A 29 -4.39 0.26 -14.07
C ASN A 29 -3.60 1.09 -13.04
N TRP A 30 -4.21 2.08 -12.39
CA TRP A 30 -3.54 2.88 -11.37
C TRP A 30 -3.23 2.06 -10.09
N GLN A 31 -4.04 1.05 -9.75
CA GLN A 31 -3.76 0.12 -8.66
C GLN A 31 -2.54 -0.77 -8.98
N VAL A 32 -2.43 -1.20 -10.24
CA VAL A 32 -1.26 -1.94 -10.74
C VAL A 32 -0.01 -1.07 -10.68
N ASN A 33 -0.09 0.18 -11.15
CA ASN A 33 1.03 1.12 -11.10
C ASN A 33 1.46 1.43 -9.66
N SER A 34 0.51 1.58 -8.74
CA SER A 34 0.80 1.77 -7.31
C SER A 34 1.50 0.55 -6.72
N THR A 35 0.99 -0.65 -7.03
CA THR A 35 1.61 -1.92 -6.63
C THR A 35 3.06 -2.01 -7.13
N ALA A 36 3.32 -1.69 -8.39
CA ALA A 36 4.65 -1.70 -8.98
C ALA A 36 5.61 -0.73 -8.28
N ASN A 37 5.15 0.48 -7.99
CA ASN A 37 5.96 1.47 -7.29
C ASN A 37 6.30 1.04 -5.85
N ILE A 38 5.40 0.35 -5.13
CA ILE A 38 5.69 -0.17 -3.79
C ILE A 38 6.75 -1.27 -3.88
N LEU A 39 6.64 -2.17 -4.86
CA LEU A 39 7.60 -3.25 -5.08
C LEU A 39 8.98 -2.73 -5.52
N GLU A 40 9.03 -1.57 -6.16
CA GLU A 40 10.27 -0.86 -6.48
C GLU A 40 10.87 -0.11 -5.28
N GLY A 41 10.13 0.01 -4.17
CA GLY A 41 10.56 0.71 -2.95
C GLY A 41 10.27 2.21 -2.95
N ASN A 42 9.37 2.69 -3.83
CA ASN A 42 9.02 4.11 -3.92
C ASN A 42 7.92 4.47 -2.92
N ASN A 43 8.12 5.59 -2.20
CA ASN A 43 7.05 6.25 -1.45
C ASN A 43 5.95 6.75 -2.37
N GLN A 44 4.71 6.80 -1.90
CA GLN A 44 3.55 7.13 -2.73
C GLN A 44 2.51 7.99 -2.03
N LEU A 45 1.92 8.90 -2.80
CA LEU A 45 0.68 9.59 -2.47
C LEU A 45 -0.39 9.22 -3.51
N VAL A 46 -1.44 8.53 -3.07
CA VAL A 46 -2.56 8.12 -3.92
C VAL A 46 -3.77 9.00 -3.64
N ILE A 47 -4.28 9.67 -4.67
CA ILE A 47 -5.49 10.50 -4.59
C ILE A 47 -6.55 9.90 -5.49
N ALA A 48 -7.55 9.28 -4.88
CA ALA A 48 -8.64 8.63 -5.63
C ALA A 48 -9.99 8.85 -4.93
N ALA A 49 -11.04 8.93 -5.73
CA ALA A 49 -12.39 9.21 -5.22
C ALA A 49 -12.87 8.09 -4.29
N CYS A 50 -13.90 8.39 -3.49
CA CYS A 50 -14.60 7.34 -2.76
C CYS A 50 -15.14 6.30 -3.76
N SER A 51 -15.11 5.02 -3.37
CA SER A 51 -15.52 3.86 -4.19
C SER A 51 -14.62 3.45 -5.35
N GLU A 52 -13.49 4.12 -5.62
CA GLU A 52 -12.53 3.66 -6.65
C GLU A 52 -11.64 2.50 -6.16
N GLY A 53 -11.73 2.11 -4.89
CA GLY A 53 -10.95 0.99 -4.36
C GLY A 53 -9.50 1.36 -4.04
N LYS A 54 -9.23 2.59 -3.60
CA LYS A 54 -7.89 3.03 -3.12
C LYS A 54 -7.27 2.10 -2.08
N ILE A 55 -8.09 1.50 -1.22
CA ILE A 55 -7.57 0.64 -0.15
C ILE A 55 -6.92 -0.63 -0.72
N ALA A 56 -7.30 -1.06 -1.93
CA ALA A 56 -6.66 -2.17 -2.63
C ALA A 56 -5.13 -2.06 -2.65
N VAL A 57 -4.60 -0.86 -2.89
CA VAL A 57 -3.15 -0.67 -3.06
C VAL A 57 -2.36 -0.96 -1.78
N ALA A 58 -3.03 -0.94 -0.62
CA ALA A 58 -2.43 -1.32 0.66
C ALA A 58 -2.15 -2.83 0.79
N TYR A 59 -2.78 -3.69 -0.02
CA TYR A 59 -2.61 -5.16 0.12
C TYR A 59 -2.36 -5.93 -1.18
N LEU A 60 -2.54 -5.34 -2.37
CA LEU A 60 -2.29 -6.03 -3.64
C LEU A 60 -0.83 -6.54 -3.77
N HIS A 61 0.14 -5.75 -3.31
CA HIS A 61 1.55 -6.16 -3.30
C HIS A 61 1.80 -7.34 -2.35
N LEU A 62 1.10 -7.42 -1.20
CA LEU A 62 1.18 -8.57 -0.28
C LEU A 62 0.65 -9.85 -0.94
N ILE A 63 -0.45 -9.77 -1.67
CA ILE A 63 -1.03 -10.91 -2.40
C ILE A 63 -0.03 -11.41 -3.44
N LEU A 64 0.57 -10.51 -4.21
CA LEU A 64 1.58 -10.86 -5.22
C LEU A 64 2.81 -11.52 -4.59
N ILE A 65 3.39 -10.92 -3.54
CA ILE A 65 4.57 -11.47 -2.84
C ILE A 65 4.26 -12.84 -2.24
N SER A 66 3.08 -13.02 -1.63
CA SER A 66 2.62 -14.29 -1.07
C SER A 66 2.50 -15.37 -2.15
N HIS A 67 1.95 -15.02 -3.32
CA HIS A 67 1.87 -15.92 -4.46
C HIS A 67 3.25 -16.36 -4.94
N LEU A 68 4.14 -15.40 -5.18
CA LEU A 68 5.50 -15.64 -5.65
C LEU A 68 6.33 -16.48 -4.65
N SER A 69 6.09 -16.29 -3.35
CA SER A 69 6.76 -17.05 -2.29
C SER A 69 6.28 -18.51 -2.21
N LYS A 70 4.98 -18.76 -2.45
CA LYS A 70 4.38 -20.12 -2.37
C LYS A 70 4.58 -20.93 -3.64
N LYS A 71 4.58 -20.28 -4.80
CA LYS A 71 4.75 -20.89 -6.12
C LYS A 71 5.78 -20.08 -6.89
N PRO A 72 7.07 -20.20 -6.54
CA PRO A 72 8.10 -19.52 -7.29
C PRO A 72 8.04 -20.03 -8.74
N PRO A 73 7.91 -19.14 -9.74
CA PRO A 73 7.94 -19.57 -11.13
C PRO A 73 9.29 -20.26 -11.42
N ARG A 74 9.29 -21.23 -12.34
CA ARG A 74 10.48 -22.02 -12.71
C ARG A 74 11.70 -21.15 -13.03
N SER A 75 11.45 -19.96 -13.55
CA SER A 75 12.38 -18.85 -13.63
C SER A 75 11.65 -17.58 -13.18
N LEU A 76 12.22 -16.87 -12.21
CA LEU A 76 11.73 -15.53 -11.89
C LEU A 76 11.91 -14.62 -13.11
N PRO A 77 10.95 -13.73 -13.39
CA PRO A 77 11.16 -12.72 -14.41
C PRO A 77 12.44 -11.94 -14.12
N SER A 78 13.18 -11.57 -15.15
CA SER A 78 14.50 -10.92 -15.03
C SER A 78 14.48 -9.56 -14.30
N PHE A 79 13.30 -8.93 -14.21
CA PHE A 79 13.09 -7.70 -13.46
C PHE A 79 12.89 -7.94 -11.95
N VAL A 80 12.61 -9.17 -11.51
CA VAL A 80 12.45 -9.51 -10.10
C VAL A 80 13.83 -9.77 -9.49
N ARG A 81 14.38 -8.77 -8.79
CA ARG A 81 15.71 -8.87 -8.17
C ARG A 81 15.74 -9.76 -6.94
N SER A 82 14.71 -9.67 -6.11
CA SER A 82 14.55 -10.46 -4.89
C SER A 82 13.09 -10.45 -4.46
N ILE A 83 12.61 -11.57 -3.93
CA ILE A 83 11.32 -11.64 -3.24
C ILE A 83 11.62 -11.72 -1.75
N GLN A 84 11.15 -10.73 -0.99
CA GLN A 84 11.15 -10.85 0.47
C GLN A 84 10.12 -11.89 0.87
N SER A 85 10.54 -12.92 1.61
CA SER A 85 9.67 -14.01 2.05
C SER A 85 8.65 -13.59 3.12
N THR A 86 8.83 -12.40 3.70
CA THR A 86 7.99 -11.85 4.76
C THR A 86 7.82 -10.35 4.54
N THR A 87 6.60 -9.92 4.22
CA THR A 87 6.23 -8.51 4.08
C THR A 87 5.05 -8.22 5.01
N VAL A 88 5.11 -7.10 5.71
CA VAL A 88 4.08 -6.62 6.62
C VAL A 88 3.73 -5.19 6.22
N VAL A 89 2.44 -4.85 6.25
CA VAL A 89 1.94 -3.49 6.05
C VAL A 89 1.36 -3.00 7.36
N LEU A 90 1.83 -1.84 7.81
CA LEU A 90 1.20 -1.08 8.89
C LEU A 90 0.26 -0.05 8.26
N MET A 91 -1.04 -0.20 8.50
CA MET A 91 -2.05 0.73 8.00
C MET A 91 -2.61 1.55 9.15
N ILE A 92 -2.55 2.89 9.02
CA ILE A 92 -3.13 3.82 10.00
C ILE A 92 -4.46 4.31 9.46
N ILE A 93 -5.55 4.04 10.18
CA ILE A 93 -6.91 4.36 9.77
C ILE A 93 -7.57 5.15 10.91
N PRO A 94 -8.10 6.36 10.67
CA PRO A 94 -8.65 7.20 11.74
C PRO A 94 -10.00 6.71 12.26
N LEU A 95 -10.72 5.86 11.51
CA LEU A 95 -12.06 5.39 11.85
C LEU A 95 -12.07 3.87 12.08
N ILE A 96 -12.50 3.46 13.27
CA ILE A 96 -12.53 2.05 13.71
C ILE A 96 -13.40 1.20 12.78
N ASP A 97 -14.64 1.63 12.51
CA ASP A 97 -15.57 0.89 11.64
C ASP A 97 -14.99 0.66 10.24
N VAL A 98 -14.29 1.66 9.70
CA VAL A 98 -13.60 1.54 8.41
C VAL A 98 -12.51 0.49 8.51
N GLY A 99 -11.71 0.51 9.58
CA GLY A 99 -10.66 -0.49 9.82
C GLY A 99 -11.19 -1.92 9.93
N LEU A 100 -12.29 -2.13 10.65
CA LEU A 100 -12.92 -3.44 10.78
C LEU A 100 -13.46 -3.96 9.43
N CYS A 101 -14.08 -3.09 8.62
CA CYS A 101 -14.47 -3.44 7.26
C CYS A 101 -13.27 -3.86 6.40
N GLN A 102 -12.12 -3.19 6.55
CA GLN A 102 -10.90 -3.56 5.82
C GLN A 102 -10.32 -4.89 6.29
N VAL A 103 -10.37 -5.19 7.60
CA VAL A 103 -9.97 -6.50 8.13
C VAL A 103 -10.77 -7.61 7.47
N GLU A 104 -12.09 -7.45 7.39
CA GLU A 104 -12.96 -8.46 6.78
C GLU A 104 -12.65 -8.64 5.29
N GLU A 105 -12.53 -7.54 4.54
CA GLU A 105 -12.21 -7.57 3.11
C GLU A 105 -10.86 -8.23 2.83
N MET A 106 -9.79 -7.79 3.51
CA MET A 106 -8.45 -8.37 3.36
C MET A 106 -8.40 -9.84 3.76
N SER A 107 -9.13 -10.23 4.81
CA SER A 107 -9.24 -11.64 5.23
C SER A 107 -9.90 -12.51 4.18
N ARG A 108 -10.98 -12.02 3.54
CA ARG A 108 -11.64 -12.73 2.41
C ARG A 108 -10.70 -12.90 1.22
N MET A 109 -9.76 -11.97 1.04
CA MET A 109 -8.72 -12.04 0.01
C MET A 109 -7.51 -12.91 0.41
N GLY A 110 -7.57 -13.59 1.56
CA GLY A 110 -6.52 -14.49 2.05
C GLY A 110 -5.31 -13.78 2.67
N VAL A 111 -5.43 -12.49 2.98
CA VAL A 111 -4.41 -11.71 3.68
C VAL A 111 -4.62 -11.88 5.19
N ARG A 112 -3.54 -12.21 5.91
CA ARG A 112 -3.58 -12.21 7.39
C ARG A 112 -3.51 -10.77 7.87
N VAL A 113 -4.54 -10.33 8.59
CA VAL A 113 -4.70 -8.95 9.04
C VAL A 113 -5.24 -8.94 10.47
N VAL A 114 -4.80 -7.95 11.24
CA VAL A 114 -5.25 -7.69 12.61
C VAL A 114 -5.48 -6.20 12.74
N SER A 115 -6.59 -5.79 13.35
CA SER A 115 -6.84 -4.40 13.73
C SER A 115 -6.47 -4.19 15.20
N LEU A 116 -5.85 -3.05 15.49
CA LEU A 116 -5.53 -2.59 16.84
C LEU A 116 -6.21 -1.23 17.04
N ASP A 117 -6.89 -1.07 18.16
CA ASP A 117 -7.63 0.11 18.58
C ASP A 117 -7.46 0.35 20.09
N LYS A 118 -8.11 1.39 20.61
CA LYS A 118 -8.05 1.77 22.03
C LYS A 118 -8.67 0.72 22.97
N GLU A 119 -9.61 -0.08 22.50
CA GLU A 119 -10.23 -1.11 23.34
C GLU A 119 -9.32 -2.34 23.45
N THR A 120 -8.57 -2.63 22.39
CA THR A 120 -7.61 -3.73 22.30
C THR A 120 -6.24 -3.38 22.86
N VAL A 121 -5.86 -2.09 22.88
CA VAL A 121 -4.63 -1.55 23.50
C VAL A 121 -5.04 -0.70 24.70
N ARG A 122 -4.86 -1.22 25.92
CA ARG A 122 -5.36 -0.66 27.22
C ARG A 122 -5.03 0.82 27.50
N GLU A 123 -4.24 1.49 26.67
CA GLU A 123 -3.85 2.89 26.81
C GLU A 123 -3.73 3.54 25.42
N ALA A 124 -4.74 4.31 24.99
CA ALA A 124 -4.58 5.22 23.85
C ALA A 124 -5.39 6.51 24.05
N ALA A 125 -4.70 7.65 23.93
CA ALA A 125 -5.29 8.99 23.87
C ALA A 125 -6.18 9.14 22.62
N ASP A 126 -6.87 10.28 22.48
CA ASP A 126 -7.76 10.52 21.34
C ASP A 126 -7.00 10.40 20.00
N PHE A 127 -7.50 9.52 19.12
CA PHE A 127 -6.84 9.15 17.86
C PHE A 127 -6.60 10.34 16.92
N CYS A 128 -7.41 11.39 17.00
CA CYS A 128 -7.21 12.61 16.20
C CYS A 128 -5.95 13.38 16.60
N GLU A 129 -5.60 13.42 17.88
CA GLU A 129 -4.33 14.01 18.34
C GLU A 129 -3.15 13.11 17.95
N ALA A 130 -3.33 11.78 18.02
CA ALA A 130 -2.33 10.82 17.57
C ALA A 130 -2.06 10.87 16.06
N TYR A 131 -3.07 11.16 15.24
CA TYR A 131 -2.91 11.36 13.80
C TYR A 131 -1.99 12.56 13.48
N GLY A 132 -2.02 13.59 14.33
CA GLY A 132 -1.10 14.73 14.28
C GLY A 132 0.36 14.38 14.59
N GLN A 133 0.65 13.15 15.03
CA GLN A 133 1.99 12.64 15.33
C GLN A 133 2.48 11.60 14.31
N ILE A 134 1.79 11.41 13.18
CA ILE A 134 2.18 10.42 12.16
C ILE A 134 3.59 10.65 11.62
N ASN A 135 4.04 11.90 11.55
CA ASN A 135 5.40 12.26 11.18
C ASN A 135 6.45 11.60 12.09
N CYS A 136 6.18 11.50 13.40
CA CYS A 136 7.05 10.81 14.36
C CYS A 136 7.11 9.31 14.07
N THR A 137 6.00 8.69 13.70
CA THR A 137 5.97 7.29 13.27
C THR A 137 6.81 7.08 12.02
N ILE A 138 6.64 7.92 11.00
CA ILE A 138 7.40 7.85 9.75
C ILE A 138 8.90 8.05 9.99
N ALA A 139 9.29 9.00 10.85
CA ALA A 139 10.68 9.21 11.21
C ALA A 139 11.35 8.00 11.87
N CYS A 140 10.57 7.13 12.50
CA CYS A 140 11.04 5.88 13.11
C CYS A 140 11.10 4.70 12.13
N ILE A 141 10.56 4.84 10.91
CA ILE A 141 10.59 3.77 9.89
C ILE A 141 12.01 3.70 9.30
N PRO A 142 12.66 2.51 9.30
CA PRO A 142 13.95 2.33 8.65
C PRO A 142 13.97 2.80 7.19
N VAL A 143 15.11 3.37 6.79
CA VAL A 143 15.34 3.79 5.41
C VAL A 143 15.14 2.61 4.44
N GLY A 144 14.39 2.83 3.37
CA GLY A 144 14.12 1.84 2.34
C GLY A 144 12.81 1.07 2.49
N ILE A 145 12.02 1.32 3.55
CA ILE A 145 10.64 0.84 3.64
C ILE A 145 9.71 1.88 3.01
N PRO A 146 8.96 1.53 1.94
CA PRO A 146 8.10 2.49 1.26
C PRO A 146 6.89 2.88 2.12
N VAL A 147 6.58 4.17 2.11
CA VAL A 147 5.40 4.74 2.77
C VAL A 147 4.33 5.05 1.72
N LEU A 148 3.13 4.50 1.93
CA LEU A 148 1.95 4.74 1.10
C LEU A 148 0.94 5.60 1.87
N VAL A 149 0.61 6.77 1.31
CA VAL A 149 -0.43 7.65 1.85
C VAL A 149 -1.58 7.74 0.86
N MET A 150 -2.81 7.64 1.37
CA MET A 150 -4.02 7.64 0.57
C MET A 150 -4.97 8.74 1.03
N SER A 151 -5.52 9.49 0.08
CA SER A 151 -6.56 10.48 0.38
C SER A 151 -7.66 10.48 -0.67
N ARG A 152 -8.81 11.07 -0.32
CA ARG A 152 -9.95 11.26 -1.23
C ARG A 152 -9.83 12.55 -2.03
N THR A 153 -9.42 13.61 -1.35
CA THR A 153 -9.42 14.98 -1.85
C THR A 153 -8.26 15.70 -1.19
N LEU A 154 -7.40 16.30 -1.99
CA LEU A 154 -6.45 17.30 -1.54
C LEU A 154 -6.55 18.50 -2.48
N GLY A 155 -6.72 19.69 -1.91
CA GLY A 155 -6.39 20.92 -2.60
C GLY A 155 -4.86 21.08 -2.65
N SER A 156 -4.36 21.87 -3.60
CA SER A 156 -2.91 22.07 -3.81
C SER A 156 -2.16 22.55 -2.55
N GLU A 157 -2.79 23.43 -1.76
CA GLU A 157 -2.21 23.91 -0.49
C GLU A 157 -2.18 22.82 0.58
N ALA A 158 -3.24 22.01 0.67
CA ALA A 158 -3.29 20.87 1.58
C ALA A 158 -2.27 19.80 1.18
N GLU A 159 -2.01 19.63 -0.12
CA GLU A 159 -1.04 18.67 -0.64
C GLU A 159 0.37 19.04 -0.26
N THR A 160 0.75 20.29 -0.53
CA THR A 160 2.06 20.84 -0.14
C THR A 160 2.26 20.73 1.37
N SER A 161 1.21 20.98 2.15
CA SER A 161 1.27 20.89 3.61
C SER A 161 1.44 19.44 4.08
N LEU A 162 0.71 18.49 3.48
CA LEU A 162 0.76 17.08 3.83
C LEU A 162 2.11 16.47 3.45
N THR A 163 2.60 16.68 2.23
CA THR A 163 3.89 16.13 1.80
C THR A 163 5.03 16.65 2.65
N LYS A 164 5.04 17.95 2.96
CA LYS A 164 6.00 18.56 3.89
C LYS A 164 5.90 17.96 5.30
N PHE A 165 4.69 17.75 5.82
CA PHE A 165 4.47 17.14 7.12
C PHE A 165 5.00 15.70 7.19
N LEU A 166 4.86 14.93 6.11
CA LEU A 166 5.33 13.55 6.00
C LEU A 166 6.83 13.43 5.66
N GLY A 167 7.51 14.55 5.38
CA GLY A 167 8.90 14.54 4.92
C GLY A 167 9.08 14.07 3.48
N PHE A 168 8.02 14.12 2.66
CA PHE A 168 8.08 13.84 1.24
C PHE A 168 8.56 15.09 0.50
N HIS A 169 9.69 14.97 -0.19
CA HIS A 169 10.29 16.02 -1.00
C HIS A 169 10.11 15.73 -2.50
N ASP A 170 10.26 16.74 -3.33
CA ASP A 170 10.16 16.57 -4.78
C ASP A 170 11.14 15.50 -5.27
N GLY A 171 10.61 14.53 -6.03
CA GLY A 171 11.37 13.39 -6.52
C GLY A 171 11.59 12.24 -5.52
N THR A 172 11.13 12.36 -4.26
CA THR A 172 11.24 11.28 -3.26
C THR A 172 9.98 10.43 -3.12
N TYR A 173 8.93 10.76 -3.86
CA TYR A 173 7.67 10.01 -3.88
C TYR A 173 7.02 10.06 -5.26
N GLN A 174 6.08 9.15 -5.50
CA GLN A 174 5.26 9.10 -6.70
C GLN A 174 3.83 9.49 -6.37
N MET A 175 3.25 10.36 -7.18
CA MET A 175 1.84 10.71 -7.08
C MET A 175 1.04 9.89 -8.07
N ILE A 176 -0.06 9.29 -7.61
CA ILE A 176 -0.95 8.41 -8.40
C ILE A 176 -2.38 8.89 -8.28
#